data_AF-A0A1C7EI58-F1
#
_entry.id   AF-A0A1C7EI58-F1
#
_cell.length_a   1.000
_cell.length_b   1.000
_cell.length_c   1.000
_cell.angle_alpha   90.00
_cell.angle_beta   90.00
_cell.angle_gamma   90.00
#
_symmetry.space_group_name_H-M   'P 1'
#
loop_
_entity.id
_entity.type
_entity.pdbx_description
1 polymer ?
#
loop_
_entity_poly.entity_id
_entity_poly.type
_entity_poly.pdbx_seq_one_letter_code
_entity_poly.pdbx_strand_id
1 'polypeptide(L)'
;MLKRILAVIVSASIAALAVSTLNYVSQNQRESDMYYLGIVVYFLSTIWIYLLFYLVIGVPSSWGIDKYRQKYKEKTNVYQYFMGVTLYSLVGLFFGTAFYFLMSVKQAYLYNIFETLGFWGVAFLLYFQVMWVLEKGFLEKYTKKLQKPAEFR
;
A
#
# COMPACT_ATOMS: atom_id res chain seq x y z
N MET A 1 -12.51 -9.15 -5.56
CA MET A 1 -11.23 -9.89 -5.44
C MET A 1 -10.18 -9.41 -6.43
N LEU A 2 -10.42 -9.47 -7.74
CA LEU A 2 -9.42 -9.10 -8.76
C LEU A 2 -8.78 -7.72 -8.53
N LYS A 3 -9.57 -6.66 -8.28
CA LYS A 3 -9.03 -5.31 -8.02
C LYS A 3 -8.09 -5.26 -6.81
N ARG A 4 -8.38 -6.05 -5.77
CA ARG A 4 -7.55 -6.09 -4.55
C ARG A 4 -6.24 -6.79 -4.80
N ILE A 5 -6.25 -7.89 -5.58
CA ILE A 5 -5.02 -8.58 -5.99
C ILE A 5 -4.17 -7.66 -6.88
N LEU A 6 -4.79 -6.97 -7.84
CA LEU A 6 -4.09 -5.96 -8.63
C LEU A 6 -3.53 -4.84 -7.75
N ALA A 7 -4.30 -4.37 -6.77
CA ALA A 7 -3.83 -3.37 -5.82
C ALA A 7 -2.61 -3.87 -5.03
N VAL A 8 -2.62 -5.12 -4.55
CA VAL A 8 -1.48 -5.77 -3.90
C VAL A 8 -0.25 -5.73 -4.80
N ILE A 9 -0.36 -6.24 -6.03
CA ILE A 9 0.79 -6.34 -6.95
C ILE A 9 1.36 -4.96 -7.28
N VAL A 10 0.49 -3.99 -7.59
CA VAL A 10 0.90 -2.64 -7.99
C VAL A 10 1.50 -1.88 -6.81
N SER A 11 0.84 -1.87 -5.65
CA SER A 11 1.37 -1.19 -4.46
C SER A 11 2.66 -1.83 -3.95
N ALA A 12 2.78 -3.16 -3.98
CA ALA A 12 4.02 -3.84 -3.61
C ALA A 12 5.17 -3.52 -4.57
N SER A 13 4.89 -3.49 -5.87
CA SER A 13 5.89 -3.11 -6.89
C SER A 13 6.36 -1.67 -6.70
N ILE A 14 5.45 -0.72 -6.47
CA ILE A 14 5.80 0.69 -6.24
C ILE A 14 6.64 0.84 -4.96
N ALA A 15 6.20 0.24 -3.86
CA ALA A 15 6.93 0.32 -2.59
C ALA A 15 8.32 -0.32 -2.69
N ALA A 16 8.41 -1.51 -3.31
CA ALA A 16 9.68 -2.20 -3.50
C ALA A 16 10.63 -1.40 -4.40
N LEU A 17 10.14 -0.80 -5.48
CA LEU A 17 10.96 0.09 -6.31
C LEU A 17 11.47 1.29 -5.50
N ALA A 18 10.59 1.97 -4.75
CA ALA A 18 10.98 3.11 -3.94
C ALA A 18 12.07 2.75 -2.92
N VAL A 19 11.89 1.67 -2.16
CA VAL A 19 12.89 1.18 -1.20
C VAL A 19 14.19 0.79 -1.91
N SER A 20 14.10 0.13 -3.06
CA SER A 20 15.29 -0.29 -3.83
C SER A 20 16.09 0.89 -4.34
N THR A 21 15.42 1.92 -4.85
CA THR A 21 16.07 3.14 -5.32
C THR A 21 16.71 3.92 -4.18
N LEU A 22 16.05 3.99 -3.01
CA LEU A 22 16.59 4.68 -1.84
C LEU A 22 17.81 3.98 -1.23
N ASN A 23 17.92 2.66 -1.36
CA ASN A 23 19.02 1.87 -0.79
C ASN A 23 20.12 1.51 -1.81
N TYR A 24 19.91 1.81 -3.10
CA TYR A 24 20.88 1.49 -4.13
C TYR A 24 22.01 2.52 -4.16
N VAL A 25 23.25 2.04 -4.02
CA VAL A 25 24.47 2.84 -4.20
C VAL A 25 24.98 2.71 -5.63
N SER A 26 25.10 3.85 -6.32
CA SER A 26 25.58 3.92 -7.70
C SER A 26 27.04 3.48 -7.80
N GLN A 27 27.44 2.87 -8.93
CA GLN A 27 28.78 2.29 -9.07
C GLN A 27 29.91 3.30 -8.81
N ASN A 28 29.73 4.55 -9.21
CA ASN A 28 30.73 5.61 -9.03
C ASN A 28 30.92 6.05 -7.57
N GLN A 29 30.00 5.65 -6.69
CA GLN A 29 30.02 5.97 -5.26
C GLN A 29 30.36 4.75 -4.40
N ARG A 30 30.68 3.60 -5.02
CA ARG A 30 31.01 2.38 -4.28
C ARG A 30 32.46 2.43 -3.83
N GLU A 31 32.64 2.19 -2.54
CA GLU A 31 33.95 1.94 -1.96
C GLU A 31 34.47 0.56 -2.44
N SER A 32 35.78 0.44 -2.65
CA SER A 32 36.39 -0.78 -3.21
C SER A 32 36.25 -2.00 -2.31
N ASP A 33 36.16 -1.77 -1.00
CA ASP A 33 36.30 -2.82 0.02
C ASP A 33 34.93 -3.19 0.65
N MET A 34 33.84 -2.64 0.13
CA MET A 34 32.47 -2.89 0.63
C MET A 34 31.60 -3.60 -0.41
N TYR A 35 30.82 -4.58 0.06
CA TYR A 35 29.85 -5.27 -0.78
C TYR A 35 28.53 -4.49 -0.84
N TYR A 36 28.18 -4.00 -2.04
CA TYR A 36 26.91 -3.31 -2.29
C TYR A 36 25.95 -4.20 -3.07
N LEU A 37 24.75 -4.39 -2.52
CA LEU A 37 23.67 -5.09 -3.22
C LEU A 37 23.25 -4.34 -4.48
N GLY A 38 22.90 -5.10 -5.52
CA GLY A 38 22.32 -4.57 -6.74
C GLY A 38 20.86 -4.14 -6.54
N ILE A 39 20.38 -3.18 -7.34
CA ILE A 39 19.00 -2.69 -7.27
C ILE A 39 17.96 -3.82 -7.41
N VAL A 40 18.24 -4.81 -8.27
CA VAL A 40 17.36 -5.97 -8.47
C VAL A 40 17.26 -6.83 -7.22
N VAL A 41 18.36 -6.97 -6.45
CA VAL A 41 18.38 -7.77 -5.23
C VAL A 41 17.57 -7.06 -4.12
N TYR A 42 17.72 -5.75 -3.99
CA TYR A 42 16.85 -4.95 -3.12
C TYR A 42 15.38 -5.07 -3.51
N PHE A 43 15.08 -5.04 -4.81
CA PHE A 43 13.70 -5.12 -5.29
C PHE A 43 13.07 -6.46 -4.96
N LEU A 44 13.76 -7.56 -5.29
CA LEU A 44 13.26 -8.90 -5.03
C LEU A 44 13.12 -9.19 -3.53
N SER A 45 14.09 -8.81 -2.70
CA SER A 45 13.98 -8.99 -1.25
C SER A 45 12.82 -8.19 -0.65
N THR A 46 12.60 -6.96 -1.14
CA THR A 46 11.57 -6.08 -0.61
C THR A 46 10.16 -6.40 -1.11
N ILE A 47 10.00 -6.79 -2.37
CA ILE A 47 8.67 -7.04 -2.95
C ILE A 47 7.95 -8.19 -2.25
N TRP A 48 8.67 -9.25 -1.86
CA TRP A 48 8.07 -10.37 -1.13
C TRP A 48 7.49 -9.96 0.23
N ILE A 49 8.17 -9.06 0.94
CA ILE A 49 7.71 -8.52 2.23
C ILE A 49 6.39 -7.78 2.03
N TYR A 50 6.31 -6.86 1.06
CA TYR A 50 5.09 -6.09 0.81
C TYR A 50 3.96 -6.94 0.25
N LEU A 51 4.25 -7.92 -0.62
CA LEU A 51 3.24 -8.85 -1.12
C LEU A 51 2.59 -9.61 0.03
N LEU A 52 3.40 -10.19 0.92
CA LEU A 52 2.89 -10.93 2.07
C LEU A 52 2.13 -10.02 3.03
N PHE A 53 2.68 -8.84 3.33
CA PHE A 53 2.02 -7.86 4.18
C PHE A 53 0.65 -7.44 3.63
N TYR A 54 0.55 -7.06 2.36
CA TYR A 54 -0.72 -6.64 1.79
C TYR A 54 -1.70 -7.80 1.65
N LEU A 55 -1.25 -9.03 1.39
CA LEU A 55 -2.15 -10.19 1.33
C LEU A 55 -2.72 -10.52 2.72
N VAL A 56 -1.88 -10.55 3.75
CA VAL A 56 -2.26 -10.97 5.10
C VAL A 56 -3.00 -9.87 5.85
N ILE A 57 -2.60 -8.61 5.67
CA ILE A 57 -3.11 -7.50 6.47
C ILE A 57 -3.89 -6.51 5.60
N GLY A 58 -3.35 -6.11 4.45
CA GLY A 58 -3.96 -5.12 3.55
C GLY A 58 -5.34 -5.55 3.03
N VAL A 59 -5.43 -6.76 2.46
CA VAL A 59 -6.66 -7.29 1.88
C VAL A 59 -7.75 -7.48 2.94
N PRO A 60 -7.52 -8.16 4.08
CA PRO A 60 -8.56 -8.29 5.10
C PRO A 60 -9.00 -6.94 5.67
N SER A 61 -8.05 -6.03 5.96
CA SER A 61 -8.37 -4.69 6.47
C SER A 61 -9.24 -3.91 5.48
N SER A 62 -8.93 -4.01 4.19
CA SER A 62 -9.72 -3.35 3.15
C SER A 62 -11.17 -3.80 3.11
N TRP A 63 -11.46 -5.07 3.43
CA TRP A 63 -12.86 -5.55 3.50
C TRP A 63 -13.60 -4.91 4.67
N GLY A 64 -12.96 -4.84 5.84
CA GLY A 64 -13.53 -4.18 7.02
C GLY A 64 -13.81 -2.70 6.77
N ILE A 65 -12.84 -2.01 6.17
CA ILE A 65 -12.95 -0.59 5.83
C ILE A 65 -14.07 -0.37 4.81
N ASP A 66 -14.15 -1.17 3.74
CA ASP A 66 -15.19 -1.00 2.72
C ASP A 66 -16.59 -1.27 3.27
N LYS A 67 -16.74 -2.28 4.15
CA LYS A 67 -18.01 -2.52 4.87
C LYS A 67 -18.42 -1.32 5.71
N TYR A 68 -17.47 -0.64 6.36
CA TYR A 68 -17.75 0.58 7.10
C TYR A 68 -18.10 1.76 6.17
N ARG A 69 -17.37 1.92 5.06
CA ARG A 69 -17.60 3.00 4.08
C ARG A 69 -18.95 2.90 3.37
N GLN A 70 -19.52 1.70 3.24
CA GLN A 70 -20.87 1.51 2.70
C GLN A 70 -21.95 2.30 3.46
N LYS A 71 -21.76 2.54 4.76
CA LYS A 71 -22.67 3.38 5.57
C LYS A 71 -22.72 4.84 5.10
N TYR A 72 -21.71 5.28 4.36
CA TYR A 72 -21.56 6.65 3.88
C TYR A 72 -21.62 6.75 2.35
N LYS A 73 -22.24 5.75 1.69
CA LYS A 73 -22.28 5.67 0.22
C LYS A 73 -22.98 6.87 -0.43
N GLU A 74 -23.91 7.51 0.27
CA GLU A 74 -24.64 8.70 -0.19
C GLU A 74 -23.84 10.00 -0.05
N LYS A 75 -22.72 9.97 0.68
CA LYS A 75 -21.84 11.14 0.84
C LYS A 75 -21.00 11.35 -0.42
N THR A 76 -20.50 12.58 -0.58
CA THR A 76 -19.70 13.00 -1.73
C THR A 76 -18.44 12.13 -1.92
N ASN A 77 -17.95 12.04 -3.15
CA ASN A 77 -16.70 11.33 -3.47
C ASN A 77 -15.51 11.83 -2.63
N VAL A 78 -15.46 13.14 -2.36
CA VAL A 78 -14.43 13.77 -1.53
C VAL A 78 -14.50 13.25 -0.09
N TYR A 79 -15.70 13.19 0.50
CA TYR A 79 -15.88 12.64 1.84
C TYR A 79 -15.48 11.16 1.90
N GLN A 80 -15.88 10.35 0.91
CA GLN A 80 -15.51 8.94 0.85
C GLN A 80 -14.00 8.71 0.68
N TYR A 81 -13.31 9.63 0.00
CA TYR A 81 -11.85 9.62 -0.13
C TYR A 81 -11.18 9.94 1.20
N PHE A 82 -11.53 11.06 1.85
CA PHE A 82 -10.97 11.43 3.15
C PHE A 82 -11.21 10.36 4.22
N MET A 83 -12.42 9.81 4.28
CA MET A 83 -12.70 8.67 5.17
C MET A 83 -11.82 7.47 4.86
N GLY A 84 -11.57 7.18 3.59
CA GLY A 84 -10.64 6.14 3.17
C GLY A 84 -9.22 6.43 3.67
N VAL A 85 -8.69 7.62 3.38
CA VAL A 85 -7.36 8.06 3.86
C VAL A 85 -7.25 7.89 5.37
N THR A 86 -8.21 8.41 6.14
CA THR A 86 -8.18 8.33 7.61
C THR A 86 -8.20 6.88 8.10
N LEU A 87 -9.12 6.05 7.60
CA LEU A 87 -9.25 4.67 8.07
C LEU A 87 -8.02 3.82 7.70
N TYR A 88 -7.50 3.97 6.48
CA TYR A 88 -6.29 3.24 6.06
C TYR A 88 -5.05 3.71 6.81
N SER A 89 -4.91 5.02 7.08
CA SER A 89 -3.84 5.55 7.94
C SER A 89 -3.92 4.98 9.36
N LEU A 90 -5.11 4.98 9.98
CA LEU A 90 -5.30 4.46 11.33
C LEU A 90 -4.95 2.96 11.40
N VAL A 91 -5.36 2.19 10.39
CA VAL A 91 -5.01 0.77 10.28
C VAL A 91 -3.50 0.59 10.10
N GLY A 92 -2.85 1.38 9.25
CA GLY A 92 -1.40 1.33 9.06
C GLY A 92 -0.63 1.66 10.34
N LEU A 93 -1.06 2.68 11.09
CA LEU A 93 -0.49 3.02 12.39
C LEU A 93 -0.73 1.92 13.42
N PHE A 94 -1.93 1.34 13.46
CA PHE A 94 -2.25 0.23 14.37
C PHE A 94 -1.35 -0.98 14.12
N PHE A 95 -1.23 -1.43 12.86
CA PHE A 95 -0.38 -2.57 12.54
C PHE A 95 1.11 -2.26 12.65
N GLY A 96 1.53 -1.02 12.37
CA GLY A 96 2.91 -0.59 12.63
C GLY A 96 3.26 -0.62 14.12
N THR A 97 2.32 -0.18 14.97
CA THR A 97 2.45 -0.27 16.43
C THR A 97 2.56 -1.74 16.87
N ALA A 98 1.64 -2.59 16.40
CA ALA A 98 1.64 -4.01 16.73
C ALA A 98 2.95 -4.71 16.28
N PHE A 99 3.40 -4.45 15.06
CA PHE A 99 4.64 -4.98 14.52
C PHE A 99 5.84 -4.54 15.35
N TYR A 100 5.90 -3.26 15.72
CA TYR A 100 6.97 -2.74 16.56
C TYR A 100 7.05 -3.48 17.90
N PHE A 101 5.94 -3.65 18.60
CA PHE A 101 5.92 -4.33 19.91
C PHE A 101 6.21 -5.83 19.82
N LEU A 102 5.80 -6.49 18.73
CA LEU A 102 6.11 -7.90 18.50
C LEU A 102 7.60 -8.13 18.23
N MET A 103 8.26 -7.22 17.52
CA MET A 103 9.66 -7.37 17.09
C MET A 103 10.66 -6.71 18.06
N SER A 104 10.23 -5.74 18.88
CA SER A 104 11.11 -5.00 19.80
C SER A 104 11.27 -5.74 21.12
N VAL A 105 12.19 -6.71 21.16
CA VAL A 105 12.38 -7.60 22.32
C VAL A 105 13.19 -6.97 23.47
N LYS A 106 13.90 -5.85 23.27
CA LYS A 106 14.88 -5.39 24.29
C LYS A 106 14.99 -3.89 24.61
N GLN A 107 14.68 -2.97 23.70
CA GLN A 107 14.79 -1.53 23.98
C GLN A 107 13.84 -0.71 23.11
N ALA A 108 12.91 0.01 23.76
CA ALA A 108 11.89 0.81 23.11
C ALA A 108 12.40 2.22 22.80
N TYR A 109 13.23 2.38 21.77
CA TYR A 109 13.62 3.71 21.31
C TYR A 109 12.48 4.36 20.51
N LEU A 110 12.10 5.57 20.90
CA LEU A 110 11.03 6.34 20.26
C LEU A 110 11.26 6.52 18.75
N TYR A 111 12.50 6.72 18.33
CA TYR A 111 12.84 6.85 16.90
C TYR A 111 12.43 5.61 16.08
N ASN A 112 12.75 4.42 16.58
CA ASN A 112 12.39 3.16 15.91
C ASN A 112 10.87 2.96 15.85
N ILE A 113 10.12 3.48 16.84
CA ILE A 113 8.65 3.47 16.82
C ILE A 113 8.14 4.32 15.67
N PHE A 114 8.59 5.57 15.57
CA PHE A 114 8.14 6.49 14.52
C PHE A 114 8.53 6.00 13.12
N GLU A 115 9.73 5.44 12.95
CA GLU A 115 10.16 4.87 11.67
C GLU A 115 9.28 3.68 11.28
N THR A 116 9.02 2.75 12.21
CA THR A 116 8.17 1.58 11.97
C THR A 116 6.73 1.99 11.63
N LEU A 117 6.18 2.95 12.38
CA LEU A 117 4.84 3.51 12.13
C LEU A 117 4.76 4.19 10.77
N GLY A 118 5.75 5.02 10.44
CA GLY A 118 5.83 5.72 9.16
C GLY A 118 5.90 4.73 8.01
N PHE A 119 6.75 3.71 8.12
CA PHE A 119 6.93 2.67 7.10
C PHE A 119 5.61 1.94 6.78
N TRP A 120 4.93 1.43 7.82
CA TRP A 120 3.67 0.69 7.62
C TRP A 120 2.48 1.59 7.32
N GLY A 121 2.46 2.82 7.84
CA GLY A 121 1.47 3.85 7.51
C GLY A 121 1.52 4.23 6.04
N VAL A 122 2.71 4.50 5.51
CA VAL A 122 2.92 4.80 4.08
C VAL A 122 2.53 3.61 3.21
N ALA A 123 2.88 2.38 3.61
CA ALA A 123 2.48 1.18 2.88
C ALA A 123 0.95 1.06 2.76
N PHE A 124 0.22 1.22 3.87
CA PHE A 124 -1.24 1.16 3.86
C PHE A 124 -1.89 2.30 3.06
N LEU A 125 -1.33 3.51 3.14
CA LEU A 125 -1.76 4.64 2.32
C LEU A 125 -1.54 4.39 0.83
N LEU A 126 -0.37 3.86 0.45
CA LEU A 126 -0.07 3.53 -0.93
C LEU A 126 -1.06 2.47 -1.46
N TYR A 127 -1.30 1.42 -0.68
CA TYR A 127 -2.31 0.42 -1.01
C TYR A 127 -3.68 1.05 -1.22
N PHE A 128 -4.12 1.95 -0.33
CA PHE A 128 -5.37 2.69 -0.48
C PHE A 128 -5.42 3.51 -1.77
N GLN A 129 -4.37 4.27 -2.08
CA GLN A 129 -4.33 5.11 -3.29
C GLN A 129 -4.50 4.26 -4.54
N VAL A 130 -3.77 3.14 -4.63
CA VAL A 130 -3.90 2.20 -5.75
C VAL A 130 -5.32 1.63 -5.80
N MET A 131 -5.87 1.20 -4.67
CA MET A 131 -7.21 0.62 -4.59
C MET A 131 -8.28 1.65 -5.03
N TRP A 132 -8.17 2.89 -4.55
CA TRP A 132 -9.07 3.99 -4.90
C TRP A 132 -9.03 4.32 -6.41
N VAL A 133 -7.83 4.39 -7.00
CA VAL A 133 -7.66 4.59 -8.45
C VAL A 133 -8.28 3.42 -9.25
N LEU A 134 -8.09 2.17 -8.80
CA LEU A 134 -8.71 1.01 -9.45
C LEU A 134 -10.24 0.99 -9.31
N GLU A 135 -10.78 1.52 -8.22
CA GLU A 135 -12.21 1.62 -7.98
C GLU A 135 -12.88 2.73 -8.79
N LYS A 136 -12.28 3.93 -8.80
CA LYS A 136 -12.88 5.15 -9.37
C LYS A 136 -12.30 5.55 -10.73
N GLY A 137 -10.99 5.42 -10.91
CA GLY A 137 -10.29 5.84 -12.14
C GLY A 137 -10.45 4.88 -13.33
N PHE A 138 -10.57 3.57 -13.08
CA PHE A 138 -10.61 2.58 -14.17
C PHE A 138 -12.02 2.04 -14.47
N LEU A 139 -12.91 1.92 -13.49
CA LEU A 139 -14.18 1.19 -13.69
C LEU A 139 -15.41 2.05 -13.93
N GLU A 140 -15.45 3.32 -13.52
CA GLU A 140 -16.56 4.21 -13.92
C GLU A 140 -16.65 4.35 -15.44
N LYS A 141 -15.49 4.34 -16.13
CA LYS A 141 -15.41 4.43 -17.59
C LYS A 141 -15.90 3.15 -18.30
N TYR A 142 -15.67 1.97 -17.72
CA TYR A 142 -16.09 0.69 -18.30
C TYR A 142 -17.51 0.26 -17.89
N THR A 143 -17.95 0.53 -16.66
CA THR A 143 -19.33 0.26 -16.22
C THR A 143 -20.34 1.14 -16.94
N LYS A 144 -20.03 2.44 -17.17
CA LYS A 144 -20.86 3.29 -18.03
C LYS A 144 -20.87 2.83 -19.50
N LYS A 145 -19.79 2.21 -19.98
CA LYS A 145 -19.70 1.69 -21.36
C LYS A 145 -20.50 0.39 -21.56
N LEU A 146 -20.63 -0.43 -20.52
CA LEU A 146 -21.44 -1.66 -20.53
C LEU A 146 -22.93 -1.41 -20.24
N GLN A 147 -23.29 -0.25 -19.69
CA GLN A 147 -24.69 0.15 -19.44
C GLN A 147 -25.31 1.00 -20.55
N LYS A 148 -24.58 1.33 -21.62
CA LYS A 148 -25.23 1.85 -22.83
C LYS A 148 -25.89 0.67 -23.54
N PRO A 149 -27.24 0.57 -23.61
CA PRO A 149 -27.84 -0.34 -24.57
C PRO A 149 -27.29 0.03 -25.94
N ALA A 150 -26.93 -0.97 -26.73
CA ALA A 150 -26.70 -0.78 -28.15
C ALA A 150 -27.99 -0.21 -28.73
N GLU A 151 -28.03 1.11 -28.90
CA GLU A 151 -29.00 1.74 -29.80
C GLU A 151 -28.66 1.24 -31.19
N PHE A 152 -29.30 0.13 -31.58
CA PHE A 152 -29.36 -0.33 -32.96
C PHE A 152 -30.03 0.80 -33.76
N ARG A 153 -29.25 1.44 -34.63
CA ARG A 153 -29.74 2.16 -35.81
C ARG A 153 -29.48 1.29 -37.02
#